data_AF-A0A267FLK5-F1
#
_entry.id   AF-A0A267FLK5-F1
#
_cell.length_a   1.000
_cell.length_b   1.000
_cell.length_c   1.000
_cell.angle_alpha   90.00
_cell.angle_beta   90.00
_cell.angle_gamma   90.00
#
_symmetry.space_group_name_H-M   'P 1'
#
loop_
_entity.id
_entity.type
_entity.pdbx_description
1 polymer ?
#
loop_
_entity_poly.entity_id
_entity_poly.type
_entity_poly.pdbx_seq_one_letter_code
_entity_poly.pdbx_strand_id
1 'polypeptide(L)'
;MQRDVDNFQGQFGSLVRTIEDRVDDLVAQAKVDRQLQQLNPQETEAVWSDKQNSLAALKSDWARVKNLAKCLDRQMEHQSNYHLFYQTLKEYQSSLEAAFASFRTALAGQNFSGTKDEAKWLFEQMQSLITAVLQWWQRIDSLIIQSRKVLPMAARLGPLDMKRPGKVLVDFETKELTLKANDDVFVVDTSDRDSWTVETTRGQSISLPSMCIAISGPDPEVMERSLSVRTFLLADWTATLREVGRALVSFTLSVFRLARTAEVDLPTEDSLDGRELEPCSA
;
A
#
# COMPACT_ATOMS: atom_id res chain seq x y z
N MET A 1 -8.56 11.82 -13.30
CA MET A 1 -7.33 11.00 -13.27
C MET A 1 -7.63 9.51 -13.43
N GLN A 2 -8.30 8.82 -12.50
CA GLN A 2 -8.61 7.38 -12.69
C GLN A 2 -9.47 7.10 -13.94
N ARG A 3 -10.56 7.86 -14.15
CA ARG A 3 -11.37 7.75 -15.37
C ARG A 3 -10.60 8.02 -16.67
N ASP A 4 -9.61 8.90 -16.62
CA ASP A 4 -8.82 9.26 -17.80
C ASP A 4 -7.81 8.16 -18.14
N VAL A 5 -7.26 7.51 -17.11
CA VAL A 5 -6.42 6.30 -17.23
C VAL A 5 -7.24 5.13 -17.77
N ASP A 6 -8.43 4.89 -17.22
CA ASP A 6 -9.31 3.81 -17.67
C ASP A 6 -9.75 4.02 -19.13
N ASN A 7 -10.05 5.27 -19.51
CA ASN A 7 -10.40 5.63 -20.89
C ASN A 7 -9.21 5.44 -21.84
N PHE A 8 -8.00 5.85 -21.44
CA PHE A 8 -6.79 5.64 -22.24
C PHE A 8 -6.51 4.13 -22.43
N GLN A 9 -6.62 3.32 -21.38
CA GLN A 9 -6.46 1.87 -21.46
C GLN A 9 -7.49 1.23 -22.40
N GLY A 10 -8.75 1.67 -22.33
CA GLY A 10 -9.80 1.21 -23.24
C GLY A 10 -9.50 1.53 -24.70
N GLN A 11 -9.10 2.77 -24.99
CA GLN A 11 -8.74 3.22 -26.34
C GLN A 11 -7.51 2.49 -26.88
N PHE A 12 -6.46 2.37 -26.06
CA PHE A 12 -5.23 1.68 -26.42
C PHE A 12 -5.49 0.19 -26.69
N GLY A 13 -6.26 -0.49 -25.83
CA GLY A 13 -6.63 -1.88 -26.02
C GLY A 13 -7.48 -2.12 -27.28
N SER A 14 -8.37 -1.19 -27.63
CA SER A 14 -9.12 -1.25 -28.89
C SER A 14 -8.20 -1.10 -30.09
N LEU A 15 -7.29 -0.11 -30.06
CA LEU A 15 -6.34 0.15 -31.14
C LEU A 15 -5.41 -1.06 -31.37
N VAL A 16 -4.90 -1.66 -30.30
CA VAL A 16 -4.06 -2.87 -30.39
C VAL A 16 -4.82 -4.00 -31.08
N ARG A 17 -6.08 -4.27 -30.72
CA ARG A 17 -6.89 -5.31 -31.39
C ARG A 17 -7.10 -5.01 -32.88
N THR A 18 -7.49 -3.79 -33.21
CA THR A 18 -7.74 -3.40 -34.62
C THR A 18 -6.49 -3.56 -35.50
N ILE A 19 -5.31 -3.24 -34.98
CA ILE A 19 -4.07 -3.42 -35.73
C ILE A 19 -3.68 -4.90 -35.79
N GLU A 20 -3.92 -5.68 -34.72
CA GLU A 20 -3.67 -7.13 -34.72
C GLU A 20 -4.49 -7.83 -35.80
N ASP A 21 -5.79 -7.55 -35.88
CA ASP A 21 -6.67 -8.09 -36.92
C ASP A 21 -6.15 -7.74 -38.32
N ARG A 22 -5.71 -6.49 -38.52
CA ARG A 22 -5.19 -6.02 -39.81
C ARG A 22 -3.86 -6.67 -40.19
N VAL A 23 -2.99 -6.95 -39.22
CA VAL A 23 -1.73 -7.68 -39.46
C VAL A 23 -2.03 -9.13 -39.85
N ASP A 24 -2.98 -9.78 -39.17
CA ASP A 24 -3.40 -11.14 -39.49
C ASP A 24 -4.04 -11.23 -40.88
N ASP A 25 -4.87 -10.25 -41.25
CA ASP A 25 -5.44 -10.13 -42.60
C ASP A 25 -4.37 -9.99 -43.68
N LEU A 26 -3.36 -9.14 -43.46
CA LEU A 26 -2.25 -8.97 -44.41
C LEU A 26 -1.43 -10.24 -44.58
N VAL A 27 -1.19 -10.97 -43.48
CA VAL A 27 -0.49 -12.26 -43.51
C VAL A 27 -1.32 -13.33 -44.22
N ALA A 28 -2.64 -13.35 -44.01
CA ALA A 28 -3.56 -14.27 -44.68
C ALA A 28 -3.63 -13.98 -46.19
N GLN A 29 -3.75 -12.70 -46.57
CA GLN A 29 -3.79 -12.27 -47.96
C GLN A 29 -2.50 -12.65 -48.70
N ALA A 30 -1.34 -12.46 -48.08
CA ALA A 30 -0.06 -12.87 -48.67
C ALA A 30 0.06 -14.38 -48.91
N LYS A 31 -0.57 -15.20 -48.04
CA LYS A 31 -0.61 -16.66 -48.22
C LYS A 31 -1.48 -17.04 -49.43
N VAL A 32 -2.60 -16.34 -49.63
CA VAL A 32 -3.47 -16.51 -50.81
C VAL A 32 -2.77 -16.08 -52.09
N ASP A 33 -2.14 -14.90 -52.08
CA ASP A 33 -1.37 -14.38 -53.22
C ASP A 33 -0.29 -15.39 -53.67
N ARG A 34 0.40 -16.03 -52.73
CA ARG A 34 1.38 -17.08 -53.01
C ARG A 34 0.77 -18.28 -53.74
N GLN A 35 -0.42 -18.71 -53.34
CA GLN A 35 -1.12 -19.83 -54.01
C GLN A 35 -1.55 -19.45 -55.42
N LEU A 36 -2.03 -18.22 -55.62
CA LEU A 36 -2.42 -17.71 -56.94
C LEU A 36 -1.22 -17.59 -57.89
N GLN A 37 -0.06 -17.20 -57.39
CA GLN A 37 1.16 -17.08 -58.19
C GLN A 37 1.73 -18.43 -58.64
N GLN A 38 1.59 -19.48 -57.83
CA GLN A 38 1.93 -20.85 -58.26
C GLN A 38 1.08 -21.31 -59.44
N LEU A 39 -0.12 -20.74 -59.60
CA LEU A 39 -1.03 -21.03 -60.71
C LEU A 39 -0.79 -20.13 -61.93
N ASN A 40 -0.20 -18.94 -61.77
CA ASN A 40 0.12 -18.01 -62.87
C ASN A 40 1.30 -17.07 -62.52
N PRO A 41 2.52 -17.33 -63.00
CA PRO A 41 3.70 -16.55 -62.63
C PRO A 41 3.78 -15.22 -63.41
N GLN A 42 3.34 -14.12 -62.79
CA GLN A 42 3.51 -12.75 -63.33
C GLN A 42 4.62 -11.94 -62.65
N GLU A 43 4.95 -12.22 -61.39
CA GLU A 43 6.01 -11.49 -60.65
C GLU A 43 7.28 -12.33 -60.54
N THR A 44 8.45 -11.67 -60.55
CA THR A 44 9.77 -12.30 -60.40
C THR A 44 9.98 -12.82 -58.97
N GLU A 45 10.76 -13.90 -58.82
CA GLU A 45 11.09 -14.53 -57.52
C GLU A 45 11.66 -13.54 -56.48
N ALA A 46 12.46 -12.56 -56.92
CA ALA A 46 13.04 -11.53 -56.07
C ALA A 46 11.98 -10.65 -55.38
N VAL A 47 10.97 -10.19 -56.14
CA VAL A 47 9.87 -9.35 -55.62
C VAL A 47 9.05 -10.10 -54.58
N TRP A 48 8.82 -11.39 -54.80
CA TRP A 48 8.10 -12.23 -53.84
C TRP A 48 8.91 -12.48 -52.56
N SER A 49 10.22 -12.75 -52.69
CA SER A 49 11.13 -12.89 -51.54
C SER A 49 11.13 -11.62 -50.68
N ASP A 50 11.17 -10.45 -51.31
CA ASP A 50 11.10 -9.16 -50.61
C ASP A 50 9.75 -8.94 -49.91
N LYS A 51 8.63 -9.31 -50.55
CA LYS A 51 7.29 -9.26 -49.94
C LYS A 51 7.20 -10.19 -48.73
N GLN A 52 7.73 -11.42 -48.84
CA GLN A 52 7.77 -12.41 -47.77
C GLN A 52 8.60 -11.91 -46.56
N ASN A 53 9.78 -11.33 -46.83
CA ASN A 53 10.66 -10.77 -45.79
C ASN A 53 10.01 -9.57 -45.10
N SER A 54 9.37 -8.68 -45.87
CA SER A 54 8.67 -7.50 -45.35
C SER A 54 7.51 -7.90 -44.42
N LEU A 55 6.74 -8.93 -44.79
CA LEU A 55 5.65 -9.45 -43.95
C LEU A 55 6.15 -10.15 -42.68
N ALA A 56 7.25 -10.90 -42.79
CA ALA A 56 7.88 -11.50 -41.62
C ALA A 56 8.40 -10.45 -40.64
N ALA A 57 9.00 -9.36 -41.16
CA ALA A 57 9.41 -8.21 -40.37
C ALA A 57 8.20 -7.53 -39.69
N LEU A 58 7.13 -7.26 -40.45
CA LEU A 58 5.89 -6.67 -39.90
C LEU A 58 5.31 -7.52 -38.77
N LYS A 59 5.26 -8.85 -38.93
CA LYS A 59 4.78 -9.77 -37.90
C LYS A 59 5.66 -9.74 -36.65
N SER A 60 6.98 -9.67 -36.83
CA SER A 60 7.95 -9.57 -35.74
C SER A 60 7.81 -8.24 -34.98
N ASP A 61 7.73 -7.13 -35.70
CA ASP A 61 7.57 -5.80 -35.11
C ASP A 61 6.22 -5.66 -34.40
N TRP A 62 5.16 -6.24 -34.96
CA TRP A 62 3.87 -6.28 -34.30
C TRP A 62 3.90 -7.08 -32.98
N ALA A 63 4.58 -8.22 -32.97
CA ALA A 63 4.78 -8.98 -31.74
C ALA A 63 5.54 -8.17 -30.68
N ARG A 64 6.53 -7.36 -31.08
CA ARG A 64 7.23 -6.43 -30.18
C ARG A 64 6.29 -5.37 -29.63
N VAL A 65 5.49 -4.72 -30.45
CA VAL A 65 4.50 -3.72 -30.01
C VAL A 65 3.53 -4.32 -28.98
N LYS A 66 3.03 -5.53 -29.24
CA LYS A 66 2.14 -6.24 -28.31
C LYS A 66 2.83 -6.58 -26.98
N ASN A 67 4.11 -6.90 -26.98
CA ASN A 67 4.87 -7.08 -25.76
C ASN A 67 5.06 -5.76 -25.00
N LEU A 68 5.38 -4.66 -25.69
CA LEU A 68 5.47 -3.33 -25.07
C LEU A 68 4.12 -2.89 -24.47
N ALA A 69 3.00 -3.17 -25.14
CA ALA A 69 1.66 -2.93 -24.61
C ALA A 69 1.44 -3.65 -23.27
N LYS A 70 1.77 -4.96 -23.21
CA LYS A 70 1.69 -5.74 -21.95
C LYS A 70 2.60 -5.18 -20.86
N CYS A 71 3.80 -4.71 -21.22
CA CYS A 71 4.69 -4.05 -20.28
C CYS A 71 4.05 -2.79 -19.70
N LEU A 72 3.48 -1.95 -20.56
CA LEU A 72 2.81 -0.72 -20.13
C LEU A 72 1.68 -1.02 -19.15
N ASP A 73 0.82 -2.00 -19.46
CA ASP A 73 -0.29 -2.39 -18.57
C ASP A 73 0.22 -2.78 -17.18
N ARG A 74 1.27 -3.61 -17.10
CA ARG A 74 1.88 -4.01 -15.82
C ARG A 74 2.53 -2.83 -15.09
N GLN A 75 3.22 -1.94 -15.80
CA GLN A 75 3.82 -0.75 -15.19
C GLN A 75 2.74 0.16 -14.60
N MET A 76 1.61 0.33 -15.29
CA MET A 76 0.46 1.10 -14.77
C MET A 76 -0.14 0.43 -13.53
N GLU A 77 -0.27 -0.90 -13.52
CA GLU A 77 -0.70 -1.65 -12.33
C GLU A 77 0.25 -1.42 -11.14
N HIS A 78 1.56 -1.53 -11.36
CA HIS A 78 2.57 -1.28 -10.33
C HIS A 78 2.53 0.17 -9.81
N GLN A 79 2.36 1.16 -10.70
CA GLN A 79 2.19 2.57 -10.31
C GLN A 79 0.92 2.79 -9.48
N SER A 80 -0.20 2.20 -9.91
CA SER A 80 -1.48 2.29 -9.20
C SER A 80 -1.37 1.71 -7.79
N ASN A 81 -0.84 0.49 -7.67
CA ASN A 81 -0.62 -0.18 -6.38
C ASN A 81 0.30 0.63 -5.46
N TYR A 82 1.37 1.21 -6.01
CA TYR A 82 2.29 2.09 -5.28
C TYR A 82 1.55 3.31 -4.70
N HIS A 83 0.83 4.06 -5.53
CA HIS A 83 0.14 5.28 -5.08
C HIS A 83 -1.01 4.98 -4.12
N LEU A 84 -1.79 3.93 -4.38
CA LEU A 84 -2.86 3.49 -3.49
C LEU A 84 -2.31 3.12 -2.10
N PHE A 85 -1.15 2.46 -2.05
CA PHE A 85 -0.50 2.12 -0.79
C PHE A 85 -0.11 3.36 0.01
N TYR A 86 0.50 4.36 -0.64
CA TYR A 86 0.84 5.63 0.03
C TYR A 86 -0.40 6.37 0.56
N GLN A 87 -1.48 6.38 -0.21
CA GLN A 87 -2.75 6.96 0.25
C GLN A 87 -3.27 6.21 1.48
N THR A 88 -3.29 4.87 1.43
CA THR A 88 -3.73 4.03 2.55
C THR A 88 -2.89 4.28 3.80
N LEU A 89 -1.57 4.41 3.66
CA LEU A 89 -0.66 4.71 4.76
C LEU A 89 -1.00 6.06 5.42
N LYS A 90 -1.23 7.10 4.61
CA LYS A 90 -1.63 8.42 5.10
C LYS A 90 -2.97 8.38 5.82
N GLU A 91 -3.95 7.66 5.28
CA GLU A 91 -5.26 7.47 5.90
C GLU A 91 -5.17 6.72 7.23
N TYR A 92 -4.33 5.69 7.31
CA TYR A 92 -4.09 4.93 8.54
C TYR A 92 -3.47 5.82 9.62
N GLN A 93 -2.44 6.59 9.27
CA GLN A 93 -1.79 7.51 10.21
C GLN A 93 -2.77 8.56 10.74
N SER A 94 -3.51 9.24 9.85
CA SER A 94 -4.50 10.26 10.23
C SER A 94 -5.61 9.68 11.12
N SER A 95 -6.13 8.50 10.76
CA SER A 95 -7.19 7.83 11.51
C SER A 95 -6.71 7.36 12.90
N LEU A 96 -5.47 6.90 12.99
CA LEU A 96 -4.82 6.52 14.24
C LEU A 96 -4.68 7.75 15.16
N GLU A 97 -4.08 8.82 14.65
CA GLU A 97 -3.88 10.08 15.39
C GLU A 97 -5.22 10.63 15.91
N ALA A 98 -6.25 10.65 15.07
CA ALA A 98 -7.59 11.10 15.45
C ALA A 98 -8.22 10.24 16.55
N ALA A 99 -8.09 8.90 16.45
CA ALA A 99 -8.62 7.99 17.46
C ALA A 99 -7.96 8.20 18.84
N PHE A 100 -6.63 8.28 18.89
CA PHE A 100 -5.91 8.47 20.15
C PHE A 100 -6.06 9.90 20.71
N ALA A 101 -6.18 10.92 19.85
CA ALA A 101 -6.52 12.28 20.27
C ALA A 101 -7.91 12.34 20.94
N SER A 102 -8.90 11.64 20.38
CA SER A 102 -10.24 11.54 20.94
C SER A 102 -10.21 10.90 22.35
N PHE A 103 -9.52 9.77 22.51
CA PHE A 103 -9.37 9.12 23.82
C PHE A 103 -8.69 10.03 24.86
N ARG A 104 -7.59 10.69 24.48
CA ARG A 104 -6.88 11.62 25.38
C ARG A 104 -7.77 12.78 25.81
N THR A 105 -8.51 13.37 24.87
CA THR A 105 -9.41 14.49 25.15
C THR A 105 -10.55 14.07 26.07
N ALA A 106 -11.13 12.88 25.84
CA ALA A 106 -12.17 12.34 26.70
C ALA A 106 -11.69 12.12 28.14
N LEU A 107 -10.44 11.66 28.33
CA LEU A 107 -9.84 11.40 29.64
C LEU A 107 -9.38 12.68 30.36
N ALA A 108 -8.73 13.60 29.65
CA ALA A 108 -8.14 14.81 30.24
C ALA A 108 -9.19 15.82 30.73
N GLY A 109 -10.39 15.83 30.13
CA GLY A 109 -11.46 16.78 30.46
C GLY A 109 -12.35 16.40 31.64
N GLN A 110 -12.09 15.29 32.34
CA GLN A 110 -12.98 14.81 33.40
C GLN A 110 -12.65 15.43 34.77
N ASN A 111 -13.69 15.98 35.41
CA ASN A 111 -13.65 16.36 36.82
C ASN A 111 -14.48 15.36 37.62
N PHE A 112 -13.82 14.35 38.18
CA PHE A 112 -14.50 13.27 38.87
C PHE A 112 -15.08 13.71 40.23
N SER A 113 -16.32 13.31 40.49
CA SER A 113 -17.00 13.45 41.77
C SER A 113 -16.87 12.20 42.65
N GLY A 114 -16.37 11.08 42.10
CA GLY A 114 -16.13 9.83 42.82
C GLY A 114 -17.34 8.89 42.81
N THR A 115 -18.26 9.05 41.87
CA THR A 115 -19.48 8.22 41.78
C THR A 115 -19.20 6.86 41.14
N LYS A 116 -20.08 5.89 41.40
CA LYS A 116 -19.99 4.55 40.81
C LYS A 116 -20.12 4.56 39.29
N ASP A 117 -20.92 5.47 38.73
CA ASP A 117 -21.12 5.60 37.29
C ASP A 117 -19.85 6.12 36.58
N GLU A 118 -19.13 7.07 37.19
CA GLU A 118 -17.82 7.53 36.70
C GLU A 118 -16.78 6.41 36.70
N ALA A 119 -16.79 5.54 37.73
CA ALA A 119 -15.91 4.38 37.80
C ALA A 119 -16.18 3.41 36.64
N LYS A 120 -17.47 3.15 36.36
CA LYS A 120 -17.90 2.29 35.26
C LYS A 120 -17.50 2.89 33.91
N TRP A 121 -17.72 4.19 33.73
CA TRP A 121 -17.32 4.90 32.52
C TRP A 121 -15.80 4.81 32.28
N LEU A 122 -14.97 5.02 33.31
CA LEU A 122 -13.52 4.95 33.18
C LEU A 122 -13.06 3.53 32.82
N PHE A 123 -13.70 2.51 33.39
CA PHE A 123 -13.46 1.11 33.03
C PHE A 123 -13.81 0.82 31.56
N GLU A 124 -14.97 1.28 31.09
CA GLU A 124 -15.40 1.15 29.69
C GLU A 124 -14.42 1.86 28.73
N GLN A 125 -13.93 3.06 29.09
CA GLN A 125 -12.92 3.76 28.29
C GLN A 125 -11.62 2.96 28.17
N MET A 126 -11.14 2.37 29.26
CA MET A 126 -9.94 1.53 29.25
C MET A 126 -10.11 0.28 28.38
N GLN A 127 -11.26 -0.40 28.47
CA GLN A 127 -11.55 -1.57 27.64
C GLN A 127 -11.62 -1.21 26.15
N SER A 128 -12.28 -0.08 25.83
CA SER A 128 -12.37 0.44 24.47
C SER A 128 -10.98 0.76 23.91
N LEU A 129 -10.13 1.42 24.70
CA LEU A 129 -8.77 1.76 24.31
C LEU A 129 -7.92 0.51 24.03
N ILE A 130 -7.96 -0.51 24.90
CA ILE A 130 -7.24 -1.78 24.69
C ILE A 130 -7.70 -2.45 23.39
N THR A 131 -9.02 -2.50 23.18
CA THR A 131 -9.60 -3.09 21.96
C THR A 131 -9.14 -2.34 20.71
N ALA A 132 -9.17 -1.00 20.75
CA ALA A 132 -8.72 -0.16 19.65
C ALA A 132 -7.22 -0.37 19.33
N VAL A 133 -6.36 -0.46 20.34
CA VAL A 133 -4.92 -0.72 20.17
C VAL A 133 -4.69 -2.07 19.49
N LEU A 134 -5.39 -3.13 19.93
CA LEU A 134 -5.25 -4.47 19.35
C LEU A 134 -5.71 -4.50 17.88
N GLN A 135 -6.80 -3.81 17.56
CA GLN A 135 -7.28 -3.68 16.18
C GLN A 135 -6.28 -2.90 15.31
N TRP A 136 -5.75 -1.78 15.81
CA TRP A 136 -4.73 -1.00 15.11
C TRP A 136 -3.45 -1.80 14.90
N TRP A 137 -3.03 -2.57 15.91
CA TRP A 137 -1.87 -3.45 15.79
C TRP A 137 -2.02 -4.43 14.63
N GLN A 138 -3.15 -5.14 14.55
CA GLN A 138 -3.42 -6.08 13.45
C GLN A 138 -3.46 -5.39 12.08
N ARG A 139 -4.06 -4.20 11.99
CA ARG A 139 -4.11 -3.40 10.76
C ARG A 139 -2.71 -2.99 10.30
N ILE A 140 -1.88 -2.52 11.22
CA ILE A 140 -0.50 -2.10 10.94
C ILE A 140 0.39 -3.31 10.58
N ASP A 141 0.20 -4.45 11.22
CA ASP A 141 0.91 -5.69 10.85
C ASP A 141 0.59 -6.10 9.41
N SER A 142 -0.69 -6.05 9.02
CA SER A 142 -1.11 -6.28 7.64
C SER A 142 -0.47 -5.28 6.67
N LEU A 143 -0.48 -3.98 7.02
CA LEU A 143 0.14 -2.92 6.23
C LEU A 143 1.65 -3.18 5.99
N ILE A 144 2.38 -3.60 7.04
CA ILE A 144 3.82 -3.91 6.95
C ILE A 144 4.09 -5.18 6.13
N ILE A 145 3.17 -6.14 6.12
CA ILE A 145 3.28 -7.30 5.24
C ILE A 145 3.04 -6.88 3.79
N GLN A 146 2.06 -6.01 3.55
CA GLN A 146 1.73 -5.49 2.22
C GLN A 146 2.84 -4.60 1.65
N SER A 147 3.51 -3.78 2.47
CA SER A 147 4.62 -2.92 2.02
C SER A 147 5.76 -3.71 1.38
N ARG A 148 5.97 -4.97 1.79
CA ARG A 148 7.00 -5.84 1.23
C ARG A 148 6.78 -6.21 -0.24
N LYS A 149 5.56 -6.02 -0.75
CA LYS A 149 5.17 -6.32 -2.13
C LYS A 149 5.17 -5.08 -3.03
N VAL A 150 5.32 -3.89 -2.46
CA VAL A 150 5.31 -2.63 -3.20
C VAL A 150 6.67 -2.43 -3.86
N LEU A 151 6.66 -2.27 -5.18
CA LEU A 151 7.89 -2.07 -5.96
C LEU A 151 8.40 -0.62 -5.85
N PRO A 152 9.73 -0.40 -5.92
CA PRO A 152 10.34 0.91 -5.80
C PRO A 152 10.15 1.75 -7.08
N MET A 153 8.97 2.35 -7.24
CA MET A 153 8.64 3.13 -8.44
C MET A 153 9.45 4.41 -8.55
N ALA A 154 9.80 5.04 -7.42
CA ALA A 154 10.64 6.24 -7.40
C ALA A 154 12.05 5.98 -7.95
N ALA A 155 12.58 4.77 -7.79
CA ALA A 155 13.91 4.40 -8.30
C ALA A 155 14.00 4.40 -9.83
N ARG A 156 12.86 4.46 -10.55
CA ARG A 156 12.82 4.56 -12.01
C ARG A 156 12.98 5.99 -12.54
N LEU A 157 12.87 7.01 -11.67
CA LEU A 157 12.82 8.41 -12.08
C LEU A 157 14.20 9.06 -12.27
N GLY A 158 15.27 8.41 -11.82
CA GLY A 158 16.62 8.92 -11.90
C GLY A 158 17.66 7.83 -12.15
N PRO A 159 18.94 8.21 -12.33
CA PRO A 159 20.04 7.28 -12.44
C PRO A 159 20.17 6.47 -11.14
N LEU A 160 20.44 5.17 -11.26
CA LEU A 160 20.70 4.31 -10.12
C LEU A 160 22.12 4.55 -9.58
N ASP A 161 22.23 4.75 -8.26
CA ASP A 161 23.54 4.85 -7.58
C ASP A 161 24.28 3.50 -7.53
N MET A 162 23.54 2.40 -7.59
CA MET A 162 24.05 1.04 -7.49
C MET A 162 23.19 0.07 -8.28
N LYS A 163 23.81 -1.03 -8.73
CA LYS A 163 23.14 -2.15 -9.41
C LYS A 163 22.00 -2.68 -8.55
N ARG A 164 20.79 -2.80 -9.11
CA ARG A 164 19.59 -3.28 -8.39
C ARG A 164 19.02 -4.54 -9.03
N PRO A 165 18.41 -5.46 -8.26
CA PRO A 165 17.70 -6.60 -8.83
C PRO A 165 16.47 -6.11 -9.60
N GLY A 166 16.15 -6.80 -10.69
CA GLY A 166 15.01 -6.53 -11.54
C GLY A 166 14.44 -7.80 -12.15
N LYS A 167 13.26 -7.69 -12.74
CA LYS A 167 12.59 -8.77 -13.48
C LYS A 167 12.18 -8.29 -14.85
N VAL A 168 12.32 -9.15 -15.84
CA VAL A 168 11.83 -8.90 -17.19
C VAL A 168 10.32 -9.12 -17.22
N LEU A 169 9.56 -8.19 -17.78
CA LEU A 169 8.09 -8.29 -17.82
C LEU A 169 7.57 -9.14 -18.98
N VAL A 170 8.31 -9.23 -20.08
CA VAL A 170 7.89 -9.93 -21.30
C VAL A 170 9.04 -10.71 -21.89
N ASP A 171 8.71 -11.70 -22.71
CA ASP A 171 9.72 -12.41 -23.50
C ASP A 171 10.42 -11.40 -24.43
N PHE A 172 11.75 -11.40 -24.36
CA PHE A 172 12.61 -10.55 -25.16
C PHE A 172 13.69 -11.39 -25.83
N GLU A 173 13.78 -11.29 -27.15
CA GLU A 173 14.71 -12.09 -27.93
C GLU A 173 15.56 -11.20 -28.82
N THR A 174 16.86 -11.42 -28.76
CA THR A 174 17.88 -10.86 -29.65
C THR A 174 18.62 -12.00 -30.32
N LYS A 175 19.47 -11.68 -31.31
CA LYS A 175 20.29 -12.68 -32.01
C LYS A 175 21.20 -13.48 -31.07
N GLU A 176 21.56 -12.90 -29.93
CA GLU A 176 22.58 -13.44 -29.01
C GLU A 176 21.97 -13.92 -27.68
N LEU A 177 20.82 -13.38 -27.28
CA LEU A 177 20.21 -13.65 -25.97
C LEU A 177 18.68 -13.72 -26.06
N THR A 178 18.12 -14.72 -25.38
CA THR A 178 16.68 -14.86 -25.14
C THR A 178 16.42 -14.73 -23.64
N LEU A 179 15.55 -13.80 -23.27
CA LEU A 179 15.04 -13.59 -21.91
C LEU A 179 13.56 -13.92 -21.87
N LYS A 180 13.14 -14.62 -20.83
CA LYS A 180 11.74 -14.96 -20.59
C LYS A 180 11.10 -14.03 -19.59
N ALA A 181 9.78 -13.89 -19.69
CA ALA A 181 9.01 -13.15 -18.71
C ALA A 181 9.27 -13.72 -17.29
N ASN A 182 9.50 -12.81 -16.34
CA ASN A 182 9.90 -13.03 -14.95
C ASN A 182 11.33 -13.53 -14.72
N ASP A 183 12.18 -13.59 -15.74
CA ASP A 183 13.61 -13.83 -15.55
C ASP A 183 14.22 -12.76 -14.64
N ASP A 184 15.01 -13.20 -13.67
CA ASP A 184 15.74 -12.33 -12.78
C ASP A 184 16.94 -11.73 -13.51
N VAL A 185 17.06 -10.42 -13.45
CA VAL A 185 18.15 -9.63 -14.02
C VAL A 185 18.63 -8.63 -13.00
N PHE A 186 19.75 -7.97 -13.30
CA PHE A 186 20.22 -6.85 -12.53
C PHE A 186 20.27 -5.60 -13.38
N VAL A 187 19.60 -4.54 -12.95
CA VAL A 187 19.64 -3.22 -13.59
C VAL A 187 20.93 -2.53 -13.19
N VAL A 188 21.77 -2.24 -14.19
CA VAL A 188 23.11 -1.67 -14.00
C VAL A 188 23.11 -0.18 -14.26
N ASP A 189 22.51 0.26 -15.37
CA ASP A 189 22.48 1.66 -15.77
C ASP A 189 21.09 2.06 -16.27
N THR A 190 20.62 3.20 -15.76
CA THR A 190 19.33 3.83 -16.08
C THR A 190 19.50 5.28 -16.54
N SER A 191 20.72 5.67 -16.98
CA SER A 191 21.03 7.01 -17.46
C SER A 191 20.22 7.40 -18.70
N ASP A 192 19.97 6.45 -19.60
CA ASP A 192 18.99 6.60 -20.67
C ASP A 192 17.61 6.20 -20.14
N ARG A 193 16.63 7.09 -20.29
CA ARG A 193 15.26 6.89 -19.76
C ARG A 193 14.51 5.79 -20.50
N ASP A 194 14.78 5.63 -21.79
CA ASP A 194 14.01 4.74 -22.66
C ASP A 194 14.68 3.37 -22.80
N SER A 195 16.01 3.31 -22.62
CA SER A 195 16.82 2.10 -22.78
C SER A 195 17.74 1.89 -21.58
N TRP A 196 17.58 0.79 -20.86
CA TRP A 196 18.35 0.46 -19.66
C TRP A 196 19.34 -0.66 -19.94
N THR A 197 20.52 -0.54 -19.34
CA THR A 197 21.52 -1.62 -19.36
C THR A 197 21.23 -2.58 -18.21
N VAL A 198 20.99 -3.84 -18.54
CA VAL A 198 20.79 -4.92 -17.57
C VAL A 198 21.83 -6.01 -17.75
N GLU A 199 22.16 -6.66 -16.64
CA GLU A 199 23.04 -7.81 -16.60
C GLU A 199 22.23 -9.04 -16.22
N THR A 200 22.34 -10.10 -17.02
CA THR A 200 21.73 -11.39 -16.73
C THR A 200 22.41 -12.09 -15.55
N THR A 201 21.76 -13.09 -14.98
CA THR A 201 22.38 -13.97 -13.96
C THR A 201 23.64 -14.69 -14.46
N ARG A 202 23.87 -14.72 -15.77
CA ARG A 202 25.06 -15.29 -16.42
C ARG A 202 26.18 -14.25 -16.67
N GLY A 203 26.01 -13.01 -16.22
CA GLY A 203 26.99 -11.92 -16.38
C GLY A 203 26.98 -11.25 -17.76
N GLN A 204 26.06 -11.60 -18.65
CA GLN A 204 25.92 -10.94 -19.96
C GLN A 204 25.18 -9.61 -19.80
N SER A 205 25.75 -8.53 -20.32
CA SER A 205 25.12 -7.20 -20.33
C SER A 205 24.35 -6.97 -21.64
N ILE A 206 23.11 -6.50 -21.53
CA ILE A 206 22.22 -6.24 -22.65
C ILE A 206 21.43 -4.95 -22.39
N SER A 207 21.15 -4.21 -23.46
CA SER A 207 20.26 -3.04 -23.42
C SER A 207 18.82 -3.46 -23.70
N LEU A 208 17.89 -3.12 -22.81
CA LEU A 208 16.46 -3.39 -22.95
C LEU A 208 15.65 -2.10 -22.80
N PRO A 209 14.48 -1.98 -23.46
CA PRO A 209 13.57 -0.88 -23.18
C PRO A 209 13.21 -0.82 -21.70
N SER A 210 13.26 0.38 -21.10
CA SER A 210 13.05 0.57 -19.66
C SER A 210 11.70 0.04 -19.17
N MET A 211 10.66 0.15 -20.01
CA MET A 211 9.32 -0.35 -19.70
C MET A 211 9.25 -1.87 -19.57
N CYS A 212 10.18 -2.61 -20.19
CA CYS A 212 10.24 -4.07 -20.13
C CYS A 212 10.81 -4.61 -18.81
N ILE A 213 11.33 -3.73 -17.94
CA ILE A 213 12.00 -4.11 -16.71
C ILE A 213 11.21 -3.58 -15.52
N ALA A 214 10.98 -4.42 -14.51
CA ALA A 214 10.52 -3.99 -13.19
C ALA A 214 11.67 -4.11 -12.19
N ILE A 215 11.99 -3.00 -11.51
CA ILE A 215 12.94 -3.05 -10.39
C ILE A 215 12.30 -3.88 -9.28
N SER A 216 13.00 -4.90 -8.84
CA SER A 216 12.52 -5.86 -7.85
C SER A 216 12.90 -5.45 -6.43
N GLY A 217 12.22 -6.09 -5.47
CA GLY A 217 12.40 -5.83 -4.05
C GLY A 217 11.35 -4.87 -3.49
N PRO A 218 11.23 -4.83 -2.15
CA PRO A 218 10.35 -3.88 -1.50
C PRO A 218 10.92 -2.47 -1.63
N ASP A 219 10.05 -1.49 -1.78
CA ASP A 219 10.45 -0.09 -1.68
C ASP A 219 10.91 0.22 -0.24
N PRO A 220 12.18 0.64 -0.05
CA PRO A 220 12.73 0.89 1.28
C PRO A 220 12.01 2.04 2.00
N GLU A 221 11.58 3.08 1.27
CA GLU A 221 10.87 4.23 1.82
C GLU A 221 9.45 3.83 2.25
N VAL A 222 8.78 3.00 1.45
CA VAL A 222 7.46 2.45 1.79
C VAL A 222 7.55 1.58 3.05
N MET A 223 8.58 0.73 3.13
CA MET A 223 8.82 -0.11 4.30
C MET A 223 9.10 0.73 5.55
N GLU A 224 9.98 1.72 5.45
CA GLU A 224 10.34 2.63 6.54
C GLU A 224 9.12 3.38 7.07
N ARG A 225 8.33 3.99 6.17
CA ARG A 225 7.09 4.69 6.56
C ARG A 225 6.06 3.73 7.17
N SER A 226 5.97 2.50 6.69
CA SER A 226 5.05 1.51 7.27
C SER A 226 5.46 1.14 8.70
N LEU A 227 6.78 1.04 8.96
CA LEU A 227 7.33 0.84 10.29
C LEU A 227 7.15 2.08 11.17
N SER A 228 7.25 3.29 10.62
CA SER A 228 7.04 4.52 11.37
C SER A 228 5.62 4.62 11.93
N VAL A 229 4.60 4.14 11.19
CA VAL A 229 3.21 4.03 11.70
C VAL A 229 3.13 3.15 12.96
N ARG A 230 3.90 2.04 13.02
CA ARG A 230 3.97 1.22 14.24
C ARG A 230 4.59 1.98 15.41
N THR A 231 5.66 2.74 15.16
CA THR A 231 6.28 3.57 16.21
C THR A 231 5.33 4.67 16.69
N PHE A 232 4.52 5.26 15.79
CA PHE A 232 3.47 6.22 16.16
C PHE A 232 2.42 5.59 17.07
N LEU A 233 1.93 4.37 16.75
CA LEU A 233 0.98 3.65 17.63
C LEU A 233 1.54 3.48 19.05
N LEU A 234 2.80 3.06 19.18
CA LEU A 234 3.43 2.87 20.49
C LEU A 234 3.56 4.19 21.26
N ALA A 235 3.93 5.27 20.58
CA ALA A 235 4.06 6.59 21.18
C ALA A 235 2.70 7.11 21.66
N ASP A 236 1.67 7.04 20.82
CA ASP A 236 0.32 7.50 21.16
C ASP A 236 -0.32 6.63 22.26
N TRP A 237 -0.14 5.31 22.22
CA TRP A 237 -0.53 4.41 23.30
C TRP A 237 0.11 4.81 24.63
N THR A 238 1.41 5.05 24.64
CA THR A 238 2.14 5.46 25.85
C THR A 238 1.63 6.81 26.37
N ALA A 239 1.33 7.75 25.48
CA ALA A 239 0.75 9.03 25.85
C ALA A 239 -0.65 8.87 26.46
N THR A 240 -1.52 8.09 25.84
CA THR A 240 -2.88 7.87 26.34
C THR A 240 -2.90 7.10 27.65
N LEU A 241 -2.00 6.12 27.85
CA LEU A 241 -1.83 5.44 29.14
C LEU A 241 -1.51 6.41 30.27
N ARG A 242 -0.72 7.46 30.01
CA ARG A 242 -0.46 8.49 31.03
C ARG A 242 -1.73 9.26 31.39
N GLU A 243 -2.58 9.57 30.42
CA GLU A 243 -3.87 10.23 30.69
C GLU A 243 -4.83 9.32 31.46
N VAL A 244 -4.88 8.02 31.13
CA VAL A 244 -5.62 7.02 31.93
C VAL A 244 -5.12 7.01 33.37
N GLY A 245 -3.80 6.99 33.58
CA GLY A 245 -3.19 7.03 34.90
C GLY A 245 -3.56 8.29 35.68
N ARG A 246 -3.54 9.47 35.05
CA ARG A 246 -3.99 10.72 35.67
C ARG A 246 -5.46 10.69 36.03
N ALA A 247 -6.31 10.18 35.14
CA ALA A 247 -7.74 10.06 35.36
C ALA A 247 -8.05 9.13 36.54
N LEU A 248 -7.38 7.98 36.63
CA LEU A 248 -7.50 7.05 37.76
C LEU A 248 -7.09 7.71 39.08
N VAL A 249 -5.94 8.38 39.13
CA VAL A 249 -5.48 9.08 40.34
C VAL A 249 -6.50 10.16 40.75
N SER A 250 -6.98 10.95 39.80
CA SER A 250 -7.98 11.99 40.08
C SER A 250 -9.29 11.40 40.61
N PHE A 251 -9.80 10.34 39.98
CA PHE A 251 -11.00 9.64 40.41
C PHE A 251 -10.84 9.08 41.83
N THR A 252 -9.76 8.36 42.10
CA THR A 252 -9.48 7.78 43.42
C THR A 252 -9.37 8.84 44.50
N LEU A 253 -8.71 9.98 44.22
CA LEU A 253 -8.64 11.09 45.16
C LEU A 253 -10.03 11.69 45.44
N SER A 254 -10.91 11.79 44.44
CA SER A 254 -12.28 12.26 44.63
C SER A 254 -13.11 11.32 45.50
N VAL A 255 -13.00 10.00 45.29
CA VAL A 255 -13.66 8.98 46.15
C VAL A 255 -13.22 9.13 47.60
N PHE A 256 -11.92 9.28 47.86
CA PHE A 256 -11.42 9.44 49.23
C PHE A 256 -11.85 10.77 49.88
N ARG A 257 -11.93 11.85 49.11
CA ARG A 257 -12.49 13.12 49.61
C ARG A 257 -13.95 12.96 50.03
N LEU A 258 -14.76 12.29 49.20
CA LEU A 258 -16.17 12.02 49.48
C LEU A 258 -16.36 11.16 50.73
N ALA A 259 -15.54 10.10 50.88
CA ALA A 259 -15.57 9.25 52.06
C ALA A 259 -15.20 10.02 53.34
N ARG A 260 -14.19 10.89 53.27
CA ARG A 260 -13.80 11.75 54.41
C ARG A 260 -14.91 12.72 54.81
N THR A 261 -15.60 13.33 53.85
CA THR A 261 -16.72 14.24 54.18
C THR A 261 -17.90 13.47 54.79
N ALA A 262 -18.18 12.26 54.32
CA ALA A 262 -19.25 11.42 54.87
C ALA A 262 -18.97 10.95 56.31
N GLU A 263 -17.70 10.79 56.69
CA GLU A 263 -17.29 10.39 58.05
C GLU A 263 -17.39 11.54 59.07
N VAL A 264 -17.22 12.79 58.63
CA VAL A 264 -17.35 14.00 59.47
C VAL A 264 -18.81 14.35 59.79
N ASP A 265 -19.77 13.89 58.97
CA ASP A 265 -21.21 14.15 59.15
C ASP A 265 -21.94 13.12 60.04
N LEU A 266 -21.23 12.15 60.66
CA LEU A 266 -21.84 11.28 61.67
C LEU A 266 -22.09 12.07 62.97
N PRO A 267 -23.32 12.06 63.53
CA PRO A 267 -23.59 12.71 64.80
C PRO A 267 -22.77 12.05 65.91
N THR A 268 -21.88 12.81 66.54
CA THR A 268 -21.20 12.43 67.79
C THR A 268 -22.26 12.08 68.85
N GLU A 269 -22.16 10.88 69.44
CA GLU A 269 -23.07 10.35 70.47
C GLU A 269 -23.19 11.22 71.73
N ASP A 270 -22.39 12.29 71.88
CA ASP A 270 -22.35 13.18 73.05
C ASP A 270 -23.55 14.14 73.20
N SER A 271 -24.65 13.95 72.46
CA SER A 271 -25.84 14.82 72.52
C SER A 271 -27.13 14.15 73.04
N LEU A 272 -27.01 12.96 73.64
CA LEU A 272 -28.12 12.26 74.30
C LEU A 272 -27.79 11.88 75.75
N ASP A 273 -27.32 12.84 76.56
CA ASP A 273 -27.35 12.69 78.02
C ASP A 273 -27.82 13.99 78.66
N GLY A 274 -29.08 14.00 79.12
CA GLY A 274 -29.72 15.22 79.62
C GLY A 274 -31.24 15.19 79.70
N ARG A 275 -31.87 14.04 79.95
CA ARG A 275 -33.23 14.00 80.51
C ARG A 275 -33.15 13.46 81.92
N GLU A 276 -33.10 14.40 82.85
CA GLU A 276 -33.25 14.19 84.28
C GLU A 276 -34.52 13.38 84.56
N LEU A 277 -34.35 12.31 85.34
CA LEU A 277 -35.41 11.53 85.96
C LEU A 277 -36.00 12.34 87.11
N GLU A 278 -37.20 12.89 86.91
CA GLU A 278 -38.04 13.38 88.02
C GLU A 278 -38.45 12.19 88.93
N PRO A 279 -38.23 12.26 90.25
CA PRO A 279 -38.59 11.17 91.15
C PRO A 279 -40.08 11.21 91.51
N CYS A 280 -40.75 10.07 91.41
CA CYS A 280 -42.07 9.83 92.01
C CYS A 280 -42.04 10.09 93.52
N SER A 281 -43.01 10.84 94.04
CA SER A 281 -43.36 10.83 95.47
C SER A 281 -44.86 10.62 95.68
N ALA A 282 -45.15 9.46 96.31
CA ALA A 282 -46.28 9.06 97.17
C ALA A 282 -47.71 9.49 96.83
#